data_AF-A0A183TH59-F1
#
_entry.id   AF-A0A183TH59-F1
#
_cell.length_a   1.000
_cell.length_b   1.000
_cell.length_c   1.000
_cell.angle_alpha   90.00
_cell.angle_beta   90.00
_cell.angle_gamma   90.00
#
_symmetry.space_group_name_H-M   'P 1'
#
loop_
_entity.id
_entity.type
_entity.pdbx_description
1 polymer ?
#
loop_
_entity_poly.entity_id
_entity_poly.type
_entity_poly.pdbx_seq_one_letter_code
_entity_poly.pdbx_strand_id
1 'polypeptide(L)'
;MASFQYELSPSSETAPKIAVDDQSLTSPDSTRLQFSSDPRISEQDAQKYWKENGVTSADLERWTINIRRWLHGTIVRRVVEEITSVNSKILETSEDAALIGSTTLNTLEQLAFSKYRHISTLSTLIRFLNCTKDQGYLVSRLRELARGSFLEEFRWDGGSKSTTSPWKEHIPTDTVILLHLLSTYMDCRLPPHPKCLSGRSFDQLHVVRHPDKPDLKAKYTAQLYISRIQPPVIKVVLDSTIYVFPSDQRNFYHALLMFFYFYHKQEDTIRSISLGASGLNLSWVFEK
;
A
#
# COMPACT_ATOMS: atom_id res chain seq x y z
N MET A 1 20.35 12.55 -69.23
CA MET A 1 20.79 11.14 -69.16
C MET A 1 19.96 10.49 -68.07
N ALA A 2 18.77 10.00 -68.39
CA ALA A 2 18.45 8.69 -68.98
C ALA A 2 18.18 7.64 -67.88
N SER A 3 16.88 7.43 -67.66
CA SER A 3 16.20 6.33 -66.97
C SER A 3 16.65 4.97 -67.48
N PHE A 4 16.55 3.89 -66.69
CA PHE A 4 16.14 2.56 -67.18
C PHE A 4 15.66 1.63 -66.05
N GLN A 5 14.41 1.16 -66.21
CA GLN A 5 13.85 -0.05 -65.61
C GLN A 5 14.45 -1.31 -66.27
N TYR A 6 14.35 -2.48 -65.63
CA TYR A 6 13.96 -3.79 -66.22
C TYR A 6 13.90 -4.80 -65.04
N GLU A 7 12.77 -5.31 -64.57
CA GLU A 7 11.84 -6.34 -65.12
C GLU A 7 12.39 -7.78 -65.23
N LEU A 8 11.57 -8.69 -64.65
CA LEU A 8 11.25 -10.08 -65.02
C LEU A 8 12.14 -11.28 -64.57
N SER A 9 11.48 -12.14 -63.77
CA SER A 9 11.69 -13.57 -63.46
C SER A 9 11.71 -14.48 -64.72
N PRO A 10 11.63 -15.84 -64.71
CA PRO A 10 11.74 -16.89 -63.66
C PRO A 10 12.57 -18.14 -64.13
N SER A 11 12.77 -19.16 -63.28
CA SER A 11 13.01 -20.59 -63.66
C SER A 11 12.83 -21.45 -62.40
N SER A 12 11.76 -22.22 -62.17
CA SER A 12 11.23 -23.45 -62.82
C SER A 12 12.13 -24.69 -62.68
N GLU A 13 11.67 -25.66 -61.87
CA GLU A 13 11.70 -27.13 -62.10
C GLU A 13 11.12 -27.83 -60.85
N THR A 14 9.83 -28.23 -60.84
CA THR A 14 9.22 -29.53 -61.25
C THR A 14 8.99 -30.52 -60.09
N ALA A 15 7.73 -30.54 -59.60
CA ALA A 15 6.74 -31.63 -59.37
C ALA A 15 7.20 -33.06 -58.93
N PRO A 16 6.35 -33.91 -58.27
CA PRO A 16 4.86 -33.96 -58.28
C PRO A 16 4.15 -34.15 -56.88
N LYS A 17 2.92 -33.66 -56.63
CA LYS A 17 1.55 -34.29 -56.75
C LYS A 17 1.50 -35.76 -56.25
N ILE A 18 0.60 -36.26 -55.39
CA ILE A 18 -0.88 -36.22 -55.21
C ILE A 18 -1.14 -36.69 -53.74
N ALA A 19 -2.04 -36.18 -52.90
CA ALA A 19 -3.50 -36.38 -52.89
C ALA A 19 -4.15 -35.51 -51.79
N VAL A 20 -5.37 -35.06 -52.06
CA VAL A 20 -6.26 -34.34 -51.14
C VAL A 20 -7.00 -35.38 -50.30
N ASP A 21 -7.10 -35.17 -48.98
CA ASP A 21 -8.35 -35.47 -48.30
C ASP A 21 -8.59 -34.55 -47.09
N ASP A 22 -9.87 -34.24 -46.94
CA ASP A 22 -10.51 -33.19 -46.18
C ASP A 22 -10.79 -33.65 -44.74
N GLN A 23 -10.40 -32.88 -43.70
CA GLN A 23 -11.05 -32.89 -42.38
C GLN A 23 -10.49 -31.83 -41.39
N SER A 24 -11.36 -30.87 -41.06
CA SER A 24 -11.50 -30.15 -39.78
C SER A 24 -10.26 -29.62 -39.06
N LEU A 25 -10.09 -28.29 -39.11
CA LEU A 25 -9.31 -27.50 -38.16
C LEU A 25 -9.97 -27.49 -36.77
N THR A 26 -9.35 -28.16 -35.80
CA THR A 26 -9.47 -27.84 -34.37
C THR A 26 -8.08 -27.76 -33.74
N SER A 27 -7.84 -26.65 -33.05
CA SER A 27 -6.55 -26.17 -32.53
C SER A 27 -5.90 -27.12 -31.51
N PRO A 28 -4.55 -27.24 -31.48
CA PRO A 28 -3.87 -27.91 -30.37
C PRO A 28 -3.50 -26.92 -29.25
N ASP A 29 -3.99 -27.25 -28.06
CA ASP A 29 -3.50 -27.00 -26.71
C ASP A 29 -2.46 -25.90 -26.47
N SER A 30 -2.93 -24.81 -25.86
CA SER A 30 -2.11 -23.92 -25.04
C SER A 30 -1.75 -24.61 -23.73
N THR A 31 -0.52 -25.13 -23.67
CA THR A 31 0.14 -25.63 -22.47
C THR A 31 -0.08 -24.71 -21.28
N ARG A 32 -0.94 -25.15 -20.35
CA ARG A 32 -1.23 -24.52 -19.07
C ARG A 32 0.04 -24.53 -18.23
N LEU A 33 0.75 -23.40 -18.16
CA LEU A 33 1.80 -23.17 -17.17
C LEU A 33 1.18 -23.30 -15.79
N GLN A 34 1.33 -24.47 -15.18
CA GLN A 34 1.02 -24.70 -13.78
C GLN A 34 2.02 -23.89 -12.96
N PHE A 35 1.57 -22.76 -12.41
CA PHE A 35 2.24 -22.15 -11.28
C PHE A 35 2.28 -23.18 -10.16
N SER A 36 3.48 -23.63 -9.79
CA SER A 36 3.68 -24.54 -8.67
C SER A 36 3.22 -23.86 -7.37
N SER A 37 2.06 -24.24 -6.85
CA SER A 37 1.63 -23.90 -5.51
C SER A 37 2.50 -24.68 -4.50
N ASP A 38 3.26 -23.97 -3.67
CA ASP A 38 3.95 -24.57 -2.52
C ASP A 38 2.89 -25.17 -1.59
N PRO A 39 2.86 -26.49 -1.34
CA PRO A 39 1.75 -27.18 -0.65
C PRO A 39 1.53 -26.81 0.83
N ARG A 40 2.28 -25.82 1.35
CA ARG A 40 2.36 -25.51 2.79
C ARG A 40 1.69 -24.19 3.20
N ILE A 41 1.15 -23.43 2.26
CA ILE A 41 0.49 -22.15 2.55
C ILE A 41 -1.02 -22.36 2.51
N SER A 42 -1.64 -22.57 3.67
CA SER A 42 -3.10 -22.66 3.78
C SER A 42 -3.69 -21.26 3.83
N GLU A 43 -4.27 -20.82 2.71
CA GLU A 43 -5.09 -19.61 2.67
C GLU A 43 -6.50 -19.91 3.17
N GLN A 44 -7.03 -19.04 4.04
CA GLN A 44 -8.37 -19.16 4.60
C GLN A 44 -9.17 -17.88 4.35
N ASP A 45 -10.48 -18.04 4.13
CA ASP A 45 -11.37 -16.89 4.03
C ASP A 45 -11.45 -16.14 5.37
N ALA A 46 -11.25 -14.83 5.35
CA ALA A 46 -11.36 -13.96 6.53
C ALA A 46 -12.70 -14.08 7.27
N GLN A 47 -13.79 -14.46 6.58
CA GLN A 47 -15.09 -14.72 7.19
C GLN A 47 -15.03 -15.83 8.24
N LYS A 48 -14.14 -16.82 8.07
CA LYS A 48 -13.96 -17.88 9.06
C LYS A 48 -13.43 -17.32 10.38
N TYR A 49 -12.40 -16.47 10.32
CA TYR A 49 -11.84 -15.80 11.50
C TYR A 49 -12.89 -14.96 12.24
N TRP A 50 -13.70 -14.19 11.50
CA TRP A 50 -14.74 -13.37 12.11
C TRP A 50 -15.84 -14.20 12.78
N LYS A 51 -16.27 -15.29 12.16
CA LYS A 51 -17.24 -16.23 12.74
C LYS A 51 -16.71 -16.88 14.01
N GLU A 52 -15.47 -17.36 14.00
CA GLU A 52 -14.82 -17.98 15.17
C GLU A 52 -14.68 -17.00 16.34
N ASN A 53 -14.58 -15.70 16.06
CA ASN A 53 -14.49 -14.65 17.08
C ASN A 53 -15.86 -14.03 17.45
N GLY A 54 -16.97 -14.54 16.90
CA GLY A 54 -18.32 -14.02 17.18
C GLY A 54 -18.54 -12.59 16.70
N VAL A 55 -17.85 -12.18 15.64
CA VAL A 55 -17.96 -10.85 15.02
C VAL A 55 -18.97 -10.91 13.88
N THR A 56 -19.99 -10.06 13.94
CA THR A 56 -21.06 -9.99 12.94
C THR A 56 -20.72 -9.03 11.79
N SER A 57 -21.49 -9.06 10.70
CA SER A 57 -21.36 -8.06 9.63
C SER A 57 -21.62 -6.63 10.13
N ALA A 58 -22.59 -6.47 11.02
CA ALA A 58 -22.92 -5.17 11.62
C ALA A 58 -21.76 -4.62 12.47
N ASP A 59 -21.07 -5.50 13.22
CA ASP A 59 -19.85 -5.13 13.94
C ASP A 59 -18.78 -4.63 12.96
N LEU A 60 -18.51 -5.38 11.88
CA LEU A 60 -17.51 -5.00 10.87
C LEU A 60 -17.84 -3.69 10.15
N GLU A 61 -19.10 -3.43 9.84
CA GLU A 61 -19.53 -2.16 9.23
C GLU A 61 -19.26 -0.98 10.15
N ARG A 62 -19.64 -1.09 11.44
CA ARG A 62 -19.36 -0.07 12.45
C ARG A 62 -17.86 0.12 12.65
N TRP A 63 -17.11 -0.97 12.82
CA TRP A 63 -15.67 -0.93 13.02
C TRP A 63 -14.95 -0.35 11.79
N THR A 64 -15.47 -0.57 10.59
CA THR A 64 -14.93 0.04 9.36
C THR A 64 -15.07 1.56 9.39
N ILE A 65 -16.19 2.10 9.86
CA ILE A 65 -16.36 3.54 10.06
C ILE A 65 -15.38 4.06 11.13
N ASN A 66 -15.21 3.31 12.22
CA ASN A 66 -14.34 3.70 13.32
C ASN A 66 -12.85 3.68 12.94
N ILE A 67 -12.36 2.66 12.23
CA ILE A 67 -10.96 2.63 11.78
C ILE A 67 -10.68 3.71 10.75
N ARG A 68 -11.66 4.04 9.89
CA ARG A 68 -11.58 5.19 8.97
C ARG A 68 -11.46 6.50 9.73
N ARG A 69 -12.28 6.71 10.75
CA ARG A 69 -12.20 7.85 11.68
C ARG A 69 -10.83 7.98 12.33
N TRP A 70 -10.33 6.87 12.87
CA TRP A 70 -9.03 6.83 13.53
C TRP A 70 -7.89 7.15 12.56
N LEU A 71 -7.82 6.48 11.39
CA LEU A 71 -6.78 6.76 10.38
C LEU A 71 -6.82 8.21 9.90
N HIS A 72 -8.02 8.73 9.62
CA HIS A 72 -8.21 10.10 9.14
C HIS A 72 -7.75 11.13 10.17
N GLY A 73 -8.27 11.04 11.40
CA GLY A 73 -8.03 12.04 12.45
C GLY A 73 -6.67 11.91 13.15
N THR A 74 -6.20 10.69 13.36
CA THR A 74 -4.95 10.43 14.09
C THR A 74 -3.72 10.58 13.19
N ILE A 75 -3.83 10.21 11.91
CA ILE A 75 -2.66 10.13 11.02
C ILE A 75 -2.77 11.16 9.89
N VAL A 76 -3.73 10.99 8.98
CA VAL A 76 -3.77 11.73 7.72
C VAL A 76 -3.88 13.24 7.94
N ARG A 77 -4.84 13.67 8.77
CA ARG A 77 -5.01 15.09 9.10
C ARG A 77 -3.78 15.68 9.78
N ARG A 78 -3.19 14.96 10.74
CA ARG A 78 -2.00 15.42 11.47
C ARG A 78 -0.80 15.60 10.55
N VAL A 79 -0.60 14.71 9.59
CA VAL A 79 0.45 14.84 8.57
C VAL A 79 0.21 16.08 7.70
N VAL A 80 -1.02 16.32 7.24
CA VAL A 80 -1.35 17.50 6.41
C VAL A 80 -1.20 18.82 7.18
N GLU A 81 -1.65 18.84 8.44
CA GLU A 81 -1.48 19.97 9.35
C GLU A 81 0.03 20.26 9.58
N GLU A 82 0.83 19.21 9.77
CA GLU A 82 2.29 19.36 9.94
C GLU A 82 3.00 19.82 8.66
N ILE A 83 2.60 19.34 7.48
CA ILE A 83 3.10 19.86 6.19
C ILE A 83 2.85 21.37 6.09
N THR A 84 1.66 21.81 6.49
CA THR A 84 1.29 23.24 6.46
C THR A 84 2.13 24.04 7.44
N SER A 85 2.23 23.58 8.69
CA SER A 85 3.06 24.18 9.75
C SER A 85 4.53 24.31 9.35
N VAL A 86 5.12 23.25 8.79
CA VAL A 86 6.52 23.24 8.36
C VAL A 86 6.74 24.16 7.17
N ASN A 87 5.85 24.16 6.17
CA ASN A 87 5.96 25.08 5.04
C ASN A 87 5.88 26.55 5.47
N SER A 88 5.03 26.90 6.44
CA SER A 88 5.00 28.26 7.01
C SER A 88 6.35 28.66 7.63
N LYS A 89 6.96 27.78 8.43
CA LYS A 89 8.28 28.03 9.03
C LYS A 89 9.40 28.15 8.00
N ILE A 90 9.32 27.37 6.92
CA ILE A 90 10.27 27.45 5.80
C ILE A 90 10.20 28.83 5.12
N LEU A 91 8.98 29.35 4.90
CA LEU A 91 8.75 30.67 4.32
C LEU A 91 9.28 31.80 5.20
N GLU A 92 9.13 31.68 6.52
CA GLU A 92 9.70 32.65 7.48
C GLU A 92 11.24 32.72 7.43
N THR A 93 11.89 31.64 6.97
CA THR A 93 13.36 31.54 6.92
C THR A 93 13.95 31.96 5.57
N SER A 94 13.17 31.97 4.48
CA SER A 94 13.71 32.06 3.12
C SER A 94 12.72 32.60 2.10
N GLU A 95 13.15 33.60 1.32
CA GLU A 95 12.39 34.10 0.17
C GLU A 95 12.37 33.06 -0.99
N ASP A 96 13.51 32.42 -1.28
CA ASP A 96 13.61 31.29 -2.23
C ASP A 96 13.31 29.94 -1.55
N ALA A 97 12.13 29.84 -0.93
CA ALA A 97 11.76 28.71 -0.09
C ALA A 97 11.47 27.42 -0.90
N ALA A 98 12.21 26.35 -0.60
CA ALA A 98 11.96 25.02 -1.15
C ALA A 98 10.85 24.30 -0.36
N LEU A 99 9.60 24.54 -0.74
CA LEU A 99 8.43 24.01 -0.02
C LEU A 99 8.18 22.53 -0.24
N ILE A 100 7.64 21.88 0.80
CA ILE A 100 7.12 20.51 0.72
C ILE A 100 6.00 20.46 -0.33
N GLY A 101 6.14 19.53 -1.27
CA GLY A 101 5.25 19.36 -2.42
C GLY A 101 5.74 20.03 -3.70
N SER A 102 6.68 20.97 -3.61
CA SER A 102 7.25 21.68 -4.77
C SER A 102 8.73 21.37 -5.02
N THR A 103 9.36 20.61 -4.12
CA THR A 103 10.76 20.19 -4.23
C THR A 103 10.92 18.69 -4.03
N THR A 104 12.12 18.17 -4.29
CA THR A 104 12.41 16.73 -4.14
C THR A 104 12.65 16.35 -2.67
N LEU A 105 12.40 15.08 -2.33
CA LEU A 105 12.66 14.57 -0.99
C LEU A 105 14.14 14.67 -0.58
N ASN A 106 15.05 14.39 -1.52
CA ASN A 106 16.50 14.52 -1.28
C ASN A 106 16.91 15.96 -0.97
N THR A 107 16.33 16.94 -1.68
CA THR A 107 16.55 18.37 -1.37
C THR A 107 16.02 18.72 0.02
N LEU A 108 14.82 18.26 0.39
CA LEU A 108 14.27 18.47 1.74
C LEU A 108 15.15 17.85 2.83
N GLU A 109 15.67 16.64 2.62
CA GLU A 109 16.59 15.98 3.54
C GLU A 109 17.87 16.80 3.76
N GLN A 110 18.52 17.25 2.68
CA GLN A 110 19.70 18.09 2.76
C GLN A 110 19.43 19.42 3.49
N LEU A 111 18.28 20.04 3.23
CA LEU A 111 17.89 21.30 3.87
C LEU A 111 17.52 21.11 5.35
N ALA A 112 16.90 19.98 5.72
CA ALA A 112 16.62 19.62 7.11
C ALA A 112 17.91 19.55 7.94
N PHE A 113 18.99 18.99 7.37
CA PHE A 113 20.30 18.92 8.01
C PHE A 113 21.15 20.17 7.85
N SER A 114 20.66 21.25 7.23
CA SER A 114 21.42 22.49 7.05
C SER A 114 20.59 23.71 7.42
N LYS A 115 19.84 24.26 6.47
CA LYS A 115 19.10 25.52 6.59
C LYS A 115 17.92 25.44 7.58
N TYR A 116 17.26 24.29 7.66
CA TYR A 116 16.01 24.10 8.41
C TYR A 116 16.20 23.25 9.69
N ARG A 117 17.42 23.19 10.23
CA ARG A 117 17.73 22.42 11.46
C ARG A 117 16.87 22.80 12.67
N HIS A 118 16.40 24.04 12.73
CA HIS A 118 15.54 24.55 13.80
C HIS A 118 14.11 23.97 13.73
N ILE A 119 13.68 23.44 12.58
CA ILE A 119 12.39 22.78 12.39
C ILE A 119 12.53 21.30 12.79
N SER A 120 12.48 21.04 14.10
CA SER A 120 12.73 19.71 14.68
C SER A 120 11.84 18.59 14.14
N THR A 121 10.61 18.91 13.70
CA THR A 121 9.65 17.95 13.17
C THR A 121 9.90 17.55 11.71
N LEU A 122 10.69 18.33 10.95
CA LEU A 122 10.91 18.12 9.52
C LEU A 122 11.51 16.73 9.23
N SER A 123 12.51 16.29 9.99
CA SER A 123 13.13 14.96 9.81
C SER A 123 12.15 13.81 10.03
N THR A 124 11.16 13.98 10.91
CA THR A 124 10.09 13.00 11.10
C THR A 124 9.08 13.06 9.96
N LEU A 125 8.68 14.26 9.55
CA LEU A 125 7.75 14.46 8.44
C LEU A 125 8.29 13.89 7.12
N ILE A 126 9.58 14.04 6.85
CA ILE A 126 10.25 13.45 5.68
C ILE A 126 10.02 11.93 5.59
N ARG A 127 9.98 11.21 6.72
CA ARG A 127 9.68 9.77 6.71
C ARG A 127 8.27 9.48 6.17
N PHE A 128 7.28 10.30 6.53
CA PHE A 128 5.91 10.18 6.01
C PHE A 128 5.83 10.51 4.51
N LEU A 129 6.69 11.41 4.02
CA LEU A 129 6.75 11.81 2.61
C LEU A 129 7.51 10.81 1.71
N ASN A 130 8.25 9.87 2.31
CA ASN A 130 9.04 8.86 1.60
C ASN A 130 8.21 7.69 1.06
N CYS A 131 7.12 8.01 0.35
CA CYS A 131 6.25 7.04 -0.31
C CYS A 131 6.42 7.07 -1.85
N THR A 132 6.70 8.25 -2.41
CA THR A 132 6.89 8.44 -3.86
C THR A 132 7.87 9.58 -4.13
N LYS A 133 8.51 9.56 -5.30
CA LYS A 133 9.34 10.66 -5.79
C LYS A 133 8.49 11.87 -6.25
N ASP A 134 7.24 11.63 -6.63
CA ASP A 134 6.31 12.68 -7.04
C ASP A 134 5.68 13.35 -5.81
N GLN A 135 6.41 14.32 -5.25
CA GLN A 135 6.00 15.04 -4.05
C GLN A 135 4.80 15.96 -4.30
N GLY A 136 4.64 16.49 -5.52
CA GLY A 136 3.49 17.30 -5.89
C GLY A 136 2.20 16.49 -5.84
N TYR A 137 2.21 15.31 -6.47
CA TYR A 137 1.10 14.37 -6.39
C TYR A 137 0.81 13.97 -4.94
N LEU A 138 1.83 13.53 -4.19
CA LEU A 138 1.63 13.05 -2.82
C LEU A 138 0.99 14.12 -1.93
N VAL A 139 1.51 15.35 -1.94
CA VAL A 139 1.00 16.42 -1.08
C VAL A 139 -0.40 16.85 -1.51
N SER A 140 -0.68 16.93 -2.81
CA SER A 140 -2.04 17.17 -3.30
C SER A 140 -2.98 16.07 -2.83
N ARG A 141 -2.57 14.81 -2.95
CA ARG A 141 -3.41 13.67 -2.59
C ARG A 141 -3.66 13.57 -1.09
N LEU A 142 -2.66 13.82 -0.25
CA LEU A 142 -2.83 13.87 1.20
C LEU A 142 -3.84 14.95 1.60
N ARG A 143 -3.79 16.12 0.95
CA ARG A 143 -4.78 17.18 1.18
C ARG A 143 -6.19 16.74 0.77
N GLU A 144 -6.35 16.03 -0.35
CA GLU A 144 -7.64 15.48 -0.76
C GLU A 144 -8.15 14.44 0.25
N LEU A 145 -7.31 13.48 0.67
CA LEU A 145 -7.67 12.46 1.66
C LEU A 145 -7.99 13.04 3.04
N ALA A 146 -7.39 14.19 3.39
CA ALA A 146 -7.67 14.88 4.64
C ALA A 146 -8.98 15.70 4.62
N ARG A 147 -9.56 15.97 3.45
CA ARG A 147 -10.86 16.66 3.34
C ARG A 147 -12.01 15.74 3.77
N GLY A 148 -13.17 16.36 4.03
CA GLY A 148 -14.40 15.66 4.34
C GLY A 148 -14.32 14.84 5.63
N SER A 149 -15.21 13.86 5.74
CA SER A 149 -15.27 12.95 6.90
C SER A 149 -14.66 11.60 6.57
N PHE A 150 -13.75 11.11 7.42
CA PHE A 150 -13.38 9.69 7.51
C PHE A 150 -12.86 9.07 6.20
N LEU A 151 -11.97 9.76 5.48
CA LEU A 151 -11.42 9.28 4.19
C LEU A 151 -12.52 9.04 3.14
N GLU A 152 -13.42 10.00 2.96
CA GLU A 152 -14.50 9.94 1.95
C GLU A 152 -13.95 9.83 0.52
N GLU A 153 -12.86 10.55 0.24
CA GLU A 153 -12.22 10.58 -1.07
C GLU A 153 -11.40 9.32 -1.39
N PHE A 154 -11.31 8.34 -0.48
CA PHE A 154 -10.46 7.17 -0.63
C PHE A 154 -10.82 6.28 -1.84
N ARG A 155 -9.79 5.85 -2.57
CA ARG A 155 -9.87 5.00 -3.76
C ARG A 155 -8.85 3.87 -3.64
N TRP A 156 -9.33 2.68 -3.32
CA TRP A 156 -8.46 1.55 -2.97
C TRP A 156 -7.50 1.10 -4.08
N ASP A 157 -7.88 1.22 -5.34
CA ASP A 157 -7.15 0.76 -6.53
C ASP A 157 -6.56 1.89 -7.38
N GLY A 158 -6.62 3.13 -6.90
CA GLY A 158 -6.13 4.29 -7.62
C GLY A 158 -5.83 5.45 -6.69
N GLY A 159 -5.99 6.68 -7.18
CA GLY A 159 -5.75 7.90 -6.41
C GLY A 159 -6.54 9.08 -6.96
N SER A 160 -5.94 10.27 -6.97
CA SER A 160 -6.62 11.51 -7.36
C SER A 160 -7.26 11.44 -8.75
N LYS A 161 -8.46 12.00 -8.87
CA LYS A 161 -9.16 12.26 -10.14
C LYS A 161 -8.92 13.68 -10.66
N SER A 162 -8.05 14.45 -10.01
CA SER A 162 -7.75 15.84 -10.39
C SER A 162 -7.20 15.92 -11.81
N THR A 163 -7.57 16.98 -12.55
CA THR A 163 -7.01 17.27 -13.87
C THR A 163 -5.57 17.77 -13.79
N THR A 164 -5.18 18.41 -12.69
CA THR A 164 -3.83 19.00 -12.51
C THR A 164 -2.80 18.00 -11.98
N SER A 165 -3.24 16.97 -11.27
CA SER A 165 -2.36 15.92 -10.72
C SER A 165 -3.10 14.57 -10.68
N PRO A 166 -3.49 14.02 -11.85
CA PRO A 166 -4.22 12.76 -11.92
C PRO A 166 -3.36 11.59 -11.46
N TRP A 167 -3.99 10.60 -10.85
CA TRP A 167 -3.34 9.32 -10.57
C TRP A 167 -2.95 8.60 -11.88
N LYS A 168 -1.81 7.90 -11.84
CA LYS A 168 -1.24 7.11 -12.94
C LYS A 168 -0.73 5.78 -12.37
N GLU A 169 -0.63 4.76 -13.20
CA GLU A 169 -0.27 3.40 -12.75
C GLU A 169 1.10 3.29 -12.05
N HIS A 170 2.06 4.18 -12.38
CA HIS A 170 3.40 4.18 -11.80
C HIS A 170 3.53 4.97 -10.48
N ILE A 171 2.45 5.64 -10.02
CA ILE A 171 2.41 6.35 -8.74
C ILE A 171 1.52 5.59 -7.75
N PRO A 172 1.80 5.68 -6.44
CA PRO A 172 1.12 4.85 -5.46
C PRO A 172 -0.39 5.15 -5.38
N THR A 173 -1.17 4.08 -5.22
CA THR A 173 -2.59 4.17 -4.89
C THR A 173 -2.81 4.65 -3.46
N ASP A 174 -4.04 5.01 -3.11
CA ASP A 174 -4.36 5.42 -1.75
C ASP A 174 -4.12 4.31 -0.74
N THR A 175 -4.38 3.05 -1.09
CA THR A 175 -4.08 1.90 -0.22
C THR A 175 -2.58 1.87 0.12
N VAL A 176 -1.71 2.08 -0.87
CA VAL A 176 -0.26 2.10 -0.66
C VAL A 176 0.16 3.32 0.17
N ILE A 177 -0.39 4.50 -0.13
CA ILE A 177 -0.13 5.73 0.63
C ILE A 177 -0.55 5.55 2.10
N LEU A 178 -1.79 5.14 2.36
CA LEU A 178 -2.32 5.01 3.72
C LEU A 178 -1.59 3.92 4.51
N LEU A 179 -1.19 2.82 3.86
CA LEU A 179 -0.37 1.80 4.52
C LEU A 179 1.02 2.34 4.88
N HIS A 180 1.64 3.15 4.01
CA HIS A 180 2.91 3.81 4.32
C HIS A 180 2.78 4.79 5.50
N LEU A 181 1.73 5.62 5.51
CA LEU A 181 1.46 6.55 6.61
C LEU A 181 1.23 5.81 7.92
N LEU A 182 0.43 4.74 7.90
CA LEU A 182 0.19 3.88 9.06
C LEU A 182 1.49 3.28 9.58
N SER A 183 2.29 2.70 8.69
CA SER A 183 3.56 2.05 9.08
C SER A 183 4.52 3.06 9.69
N THR A 184 4.66 4.23 9.07
CA THR A 184 5.51 5.32 9.58
C THR A 184 5.01 5.85 10.92
N TYR A 185 3.69 5.97 11.10
CA TYR A 185 3.10 6.35 12.39
C TYR A 185 3.42 5.31 13.47
N MET A 186 3.21 4.03 13.19
CA MET A 186 3.49 2.95 14.13
C MET A 186 4.98 2.88 14.47
N ASP A 187 5.88 3.07 13.50
CA ASP A 187 7.32 3.17 13.73
C ASP A 187 7.71 4.28 14.72
N CYS A 188 6.98 5.40 14.69
CA CYS A 188 7.21 6.51 15.63
C CYS A 188 6.61 6.27 17.02
N ARG A 189 5.67 5.32 17.17
CA ARG A 189 4.96 5.05 18.43
C ARG A 189 5.48 3.81 19.15
N LEU A 190 5.95 2.82 18.42
CA LEU A 190 6.45 1.57 18.98
C LEU A 190 7.90 1.71 19.45
N PRO A 191 8.31 0.99 20.51
CA PRO A 191 9.69 0.99 20.95
C PRO A 191 10.63 0.46 19.86
N PRO A 192 11.93 0.82 19.87
CA PRO A 192 12.90 0.26 18.94
C PRO A 192 13.00 -1.27 19.12
N HIS A 193 13.38 -1.98 18.06
CA HIS A 193 13.57 -3.43 18.09
C HIS A 193 15.04 -3.76 17.77
N PRO A 194 15.71 -4.67 18.50
CA PRO A 194 17.13 -4.97 18.30
C PRO A 194 17.49 -5.40 16.87
N LYS A 195 16.55 -6.06 16.17
CA LYS A 195 16.75 -6.48 14.77
C LYS A 195 16.45 -5.39 13.73
N CYS A 196 15.94 -4.24 14.14
CA CYS A 196 15.44 -3.19 13.25
C CYS A 196 16.28 -1.91 13.37
N LEU A 197 17.47 -1.94 12.77
CA LEU A 197 18.45 -0.85 12.85
C LEU A 197 18.04 0.42 12.09
N SER A 198 17.06 0.32 11.19
CA SER A 198 16.57 1.44 10.38
C SER A 198 15.62 2.39 11.15
N GLY A 199 15.21 2.03 12.36
CA GLY A 199 14.11 2.69 13.08
C GLY A 199 12.73 2.37 12.52
N ARG A 200 12.61 1.55 11.47
CA ARG A 200 11.33 1.12 10.87
C ARG A 200 10.85 -0.21 11.42
N SER A 201 10.70 -0.26 12.75
CA SER A 201 10.44 -1.51 13.47
C SER A 201 9.08 -2.14 13.17
N PHE A 202 8.02 -1.34 13.03
CA PHE A 202 6.72 -1.83 12.61
C PHE A 202 6.76 -2.32 11.17
N ASP A 203 7.28 -1.51 10.25
CA ASP A 203 7.33 -1.84 8.82
C ASP A 203 8.08 -3.17 8.58
N GLN A 204 9.25 -3.33 9.20
CA GLN A 204 10.09 -4.52 9.03
C GLN A 204 9.54 -5.79 9.67
N LEU A 205 8.72 -5.68 10.73
CA LEU A 205 8.21 -6.85 11.45
C LEU A 205 6.80 -7.25 11.00
N HIS A 206 5.98 -6.27 10.63
CA HIS A 206 4.55 -6.44 10.42
C HIS A 206 4.10 -6.19 8.99
N VAL A 207 4.95 -5.71 8.08
CA VAL A 207 4.55 -5.42 6.70
C VAL A 207 5.42 -6.20 5.72
N VAL A 208 4.78 -7.08 4.95
CA VAL A 208 5.43 -7.92 3.93
C VAL A 208 4.90 -7.50 2.57
N ARG A 209 5.79 -7.21 1.61
CA ARG A 209 5.43 -6.72 0.27
C ARG A 209 5.89 -7.71 -0.78
N HIS A 210 5.06 -7.99 -1.78
CA HIS A 210 5.48 -8.74 -2.97
C HIS A 210 6.77 -8.16 -3.56
N PRO A 211 7.78 -8.98 -3.93
CA PRO A 211 7.73 -10.44 -4.07
C PRO A 211 8.07 -11.24 -2.81
N ASP A 212 8.33 -10.57 -1.68
CA ASP A 212 8.70 -11.24 -0.44
C ASP A 212 7.53 -12.07 0.10
N LYS A 213 7.87 -13.21 0.73
CA LYS A 213 6.89 -14.13 1.34
C LYS A 213 6.84 -13.90 2.85
N PRO A 214 5.65 -13.98 3.47
CA PRO A 214 5.52 -13.80 4.91
C PRO A 214 6.17 -14.95 5.68
N ASP A 215 6.61 -14.66 6.92
CA ASP A 215 7.14 -15.69 7.81
C ASP A 215 5.98 -16.39 8.53
N LEU A 216 5.57 -17.53 7.98
CA LEU A 216 4.49 -18.35 8.57
C LEU A 216 4.88 -18.99 9.90
N LYS A 217 6.14 -18.96 10.32
CA LYS A 217 6.58 -19.53 11.60
C LYS A 217 6.49 -18.54 12.75
N ALA A 218 6.31 -17.25 12.46
CA ALA A 218 6.18 -16.22 13.47
C ALA A 218 4.86 -16.42 14.25
N LYS A 219 4.98 -16.89 15.50
CA LYS A 219 3.85 -17.05 16.43
C LYS A 219 3.61 -15.76 17.20
N TYR A 220 2.36 -15.51 17.60
CA TYR A 220 1.99 -14.36 18.43
C TYR A 220 2.23 -12.99 17.77
N THR A 221 2.35 -12.96 16.44
CA THR A 221 2.53 -11.73 15.67
C THR A 221 1.62 -11.74 14.47
N ALA A 222 0.96 -10.61 14.22
CA ALA A 222 0.22 -10.41 12.98
C ALA A 222 1.13 -9.76 11.92
N GLN A 223 0.92 -10.09 10.65
CA GLN A 223 1.56 -9.39 9.52
C GLN A 223 0.52 -8.99 8.47
N LEU A 224 0.67 -7.79 7.92
CA LEU A 224 -0.01 -7.31 6.72
C LEU A 224 0.82 -7.73 5.51
N TYR A 225 0.23 -8.54 4.63
CA TYR A 225 0.91 -9.05 3.44
C TYR A 225 0.29 -8.46 2.17
N ILE A 226 1.02 -7.56 1.49
CA ILE A 226 0.63 -7.00 0.20
C ILE A 226 1.04 -7.96 -0.91
N SER A 227 0.12 -8.87 -1.26
CA SER A 227 0.32 -9.94 -2.24
C SER A 227 0.30 -9.47 -3.70
N ARG A 228 -0.27 -8.30 -3.97
CA ARG A 228 -0.32 -7.66 -5.29
C ARG A 228 -0.25 -6.15 -5.12
N ILE A 229 0.47 -5.46 -6.01
CA ILE A 229 0.65 -4.01 -5.95
C ILE A 229 -0.47 -3.27 -6.69
N GLN A 230 -0.89 -3.76 -7.86
CA GLN A 230 -1.91 -3.12 -8.69
C GLN A 230 -2.90 -4.15 -9.31
N PRO A 231 -4.21 -4.06 -9.02
CA PRO A 231 -4.75 -3.36 -7.86
C PRO A 231 -4.20 -3.97 -6.57
N PRO A 232 -4.07 -3.20 -5.48
CA PRO A 232 -3.46 -3.66 -4.25
C PRO A 232 -4.33 -4.72 -3.57
N VAL A 233 -3.73 -5.84 -3.17
CA VAL A 233 -4.41 -6.92 -2.43
C VAL A 233 -3.66 -7.22 -1.15
N ILE A 234 -4.27 -6.87 -0.03
CA ILE A 234 -3.74 -7.10 1.31
C ILE A 234 -4.38 -8.36 1.90
N LYS A 235 -3.52 -9.22 2.44
CA LYS A 235 -3.84 -10.41 3.23
C LYS A 235 -3.33 -10.19 4.66
N VAL A 236 -3.83 -10.97 5.61
CA VAL A 236 -3.34 -10.93 6.99
C VAL A 236 -2.80 -12.28 7.38
N VAL A 237 -1.60 -12.33 7.94
CA VAL A 237 -0.99 -13.57 8.43
C VAL A 237 -1.10 -13.59 9.94
N LEU A 238 -1.80 -14.59 10.48
CA LEU A 238 -1.93 -14.86 11.92
C LEU A 238 -1.65 -16.34 12.15
N ASP A 239 -0.76 -16.67 13.10
CA ASP A 239 -0.49 -18.04 13.56
C ASP A 239 -0.39 -19.06 12.41
N SER A 240 0.55 -18.82 11.48
CA SER A 240 0.80 -19.67 10.31
C SER A 240 -0.31 -19.74 9.25
N THR A 241 -1.42 -19.00 9.42
CA THR A 241 -2.54 -18.96 8.49
C THR A 241 -2.55 -17.64 7.73
N ILE A 242 -2.78 -17.68 6.42
CA ILE A 242 -2.99 -16.48 5.61
C ILE A 242 -4.48 -16.27 5.40
N TYR A 243 -5.02 -15.18 5.92
CA TYR A 243 -6.40 -14.77 5.71
C TYR A 243 -6.53 -13.90 4.46
N VAL A 244 -7.46 -14.29 3.59
CA VAL A 244 -7.80 -13.59 2.36
C VAL A 244 -9.13 -12.86 2.49
N PHE A 245 -9.23 -11.73 1.81
CA PHE A 245 -10.42 -10.88 1.81
C PHE A 245 -10.86 -10.66 0.36
N PRO A 246 -12.13 -10.28 0.13
CA PRO A 246 -12.55 -9.78 -1.17
C PRO A 246 -11.62 -8.66 -1.66
N SER A 247 -11.27 -8.68 -2.95
CA SER A 247 -10.45 -7.65 -3.60
C SER A 247 -11.32 -6.45 -3.98
N ASP A 248 -11.82 -5.75 -2.97
CA ASP A 248 -12.67 -4.56 -3.11
C ASP A 248 -12.20 -3.42 -2.19
N GLN A 249 -12.95 -2.31 -2.18
CA GLN A 249 -12.64 -1.12 -1.37
C GLN A 249 -12.55 -1.38 0.15
N ARG A 250 -13.08 -2.49 0.64
CA ARG A 250 -13.04 -2.88 2.05
C ARG A 250 -11.78 -3.68 2.39
N ASN A 251 -11.05 -4.21 1.40
CA ASN A 251 -9.86 -5.04 1.60
C ASN A 251 -8.89 -4.40 2.59
N PHE A 252 -8.53 -3.13 2.36
CA PHE A 252 -7.62 -2.38 3.20
C PHE A 252 -8.12 -2.28 4.65
N TYR A 253 -9.35 -1.81 4.83
CA TYR A 253 -9.92 -1.61 6.17
C TYR A 253 -10.12 -2.92 6.93
N HIS A 254 -10.62 -3.97 6.27
CA HIS A 254 -10.85 -5.26 6.92
C HIS A 254 -9.54 -5.97 7.29
N ALA A 255 -8.49 -5.81 6.48
CA ALA A 255 -7.16 -6.30 6.83
C ALA A 255 -6.61 -5.57 8.07
N LEU A 256 -6.76 -4.25 8.15
CA LEU A 256 -6.37 -3.49 9.35
C LEU A 256 -7.19 -3.87 10.58
N LEU A 257 -8.50 -4.04 10.43
CA LEU A 257 -9.37 -4.50 11.51
C LEU A 257 -8.90 -5.84 12.05
N MET A 258 -8.65 -6.82 11.18
CA MET A 258 -8.16 -8.13 11.62
C MET A 258 -6.79 -8.05 12.29
N PHE A 259 -5.86 -7.26 11.72
CA PHE A 259 -4.54 -7.04 12.29
C PHE A 259 -4.62 -6.47 13.71
N PHE A 260 -5.39 -5.40 13.92
CA PHE A 260 -5.50 -4.78 15.25
C PHE A 260 -6.37 -5.59 16.21
N TYR A 261 -7.40 -6.27 15.70
CA TYR A 261 -8.28 -7.11 16.53
C TYR A 261 -7.52 -8.28 17.15
N PHE A 262 -6.56 -8.86 16.43
CA PHE A 262 -5.66 -9.88 16.97
C PHE A 262 -4.98 -9.41 18.27
N TYR A 263 -4.42 -8.20 18.27
CA TYR A 263 -3.77 -7.62 19.45
C TYR A 263 -4.77 -7.20 20.53
N HIS A 264 -5.93 -6.68 20.11
CA HIS A 264 -7.02 -6.34 21.01
C HIS A 264 -7.51 -7.55 21.83
N LYS A 265 -7.57 -8.74 21.21
CA LYS A 265 -8.02 -9.98 21.87
C LYS A 265 -6.99 -10.60 22.80
N GLN A 266 -5.71 -10.30 22.63
CA GLN A 266 -4.65 -10.86 23.47
C GLN A 266 -4.48 -10.05 24.75
N GLU A 267 -3.78 -8.92 24.67
CA GLU A 267 -3.45 -8.09 25.84
C GLU A 267 -3.81 -6.61 25.60
N ASP A 268 -4.48 -6.30 24.48
CA ASP A 268 -4.74 -4.93 24.04
C ASP A 268 -3.45 -4.08 23.95
N THR A 269 -2.33 -4.73 23.59
CA THR A 269 -1.04 -4.08 23.36
C THR A 269 -0.36 -4.59 22.09
N ILE A 270 0.43 -3.72 21.45
CA ILE A 270 1.42 -4.09 20.41
C ILE A 270 2.78 -3.67 20.95
N ARG A 271 3.66 -4.64 21.19
CA ARG A 271 5.02 -4.42 21.69
C ARG A 271 5.05 -3.48 22.91
N SER A 272 4.20 -3.78 23.89
CA SER A 272 4.03 -3.02 25.15
C SER A 272 3.38 -1.64 25.01
N ILE A 273 2.96 -1.22 23.82
CA ILE A 273 2.16 -0.01 23.63
C ILE A 273 0.68 -0.40 23.62
N SER A 274 -0.11 0.20 24.52
CA SER A 274 -1.55 -0.03 24.61
C SER A 274 -2.27 0.42 23.34
N LEU A 275 -3.25 -0.37 22.90
CA LEU A 275 -4.23 0.06 21.89
C LEU A 275 -5.21 1.06 22.49
N GLY A 276 -5.37 1.14 23.81
CA GLY A 276 -6.30 2.03 24.50
C GLY A 276 -5.88 3.50 24.48
N ALA A 277 -6.63 4.32 25.23
CA ALA A 277 -6.47 5.78 25.27
C ALA A 277 -5.07 6.26 25.71
N SER A 278 -4.34 5.46 26.47
CA SER A 278 -2.98 5.77 26.93
C SER A 278 -1.89 5.57 25.87
N GLY A 279 -2.19 4.89 24.75
CA GLY A 279 -1.21 4.55 23.72
C GLY A 279 -1.61 5.00 22.32
N LEU A 280 -2.21 4.10 21.54
CA LEU A 280 -2.62 4.34 20.15
C LEU A 280 -4.03 4.94 20.03
N ASN A 281 -4.82 4.90 21.11
CA ASN A 281 -6.21 5.34 21.13
C ASN A 281 -7.05 4.73 19.99
N LEU A 282 -6.97 3.40 19.86
CA LEU A 282 -7.57 2.57 18.83
C LEU A 282 -8.58 1.56 19.40
N SER A 283 -8.52 1.16 20.67
CA SER A 283 -9.41 0.11 21.21
C SER A 283 -10.90 0.40 21.06
N TRP A 284 -11.28 1.69 21.10
CA TRP A 284 -12.67 2.14 20.88
C TRP A 284 -13.21 1.77 19.48
N VAL A 285 -12.33 1.47 18.52
CA VAL A 285 -12.72 0.96 17.19
C VAL A 285 -13.56 -0.31 17.32
N PHE A 286 -13.25 -1.16 18.29
CA PHE A 286 -13.87 -2.47 18.51
C PHE A 286 -15.06 -2.47 19.49
N GLU A 287 -15.44 -1.30 20.02
CA GLU A 287 -16.59 -1.18 20.91
C GLU A 287 -17.91 -1.47 20.18
N LYS A 288 -18.76 -2.27 20.83
CA LYS A 288 -20.08 -2.67 20.35
C LYS A 288 -21.15 -1.61 20.55
#